data_AF-Q8T435-F1
#
_entry.id   AF-Q8T435-F1
#
_cell.length_a   1.000
_cell.length_b   1.000
_cell.length_c   1.000
_cell.angle_alpha   90.00
_cell.angle_beta   90.00
_cell.angle_gamma   90.00
#
_symmetry.space_group_name_H-M   'P 1'
#
loop_
_entity.id
_entity.type
_entity.pdbx_description
1 polymer ?
#
loop_
_entity_poly.entity_id
_entity_poly.type
_entity_poly.pdbx_seq_one_letter_code
_entity_poly.pdbx_strand_id
1 'polypeptide(L)'
;MGDCADAKLVSRVTVPPIPKLGDMHMYWVWRMLIKSYLDAIGLWSGNHPKESAHTKFVLLSTLEIWVVRREYDEMSSRSIFEDLEERYAITNNDKRDSMYNF
;
A
#
# COMPACT_ATOMS: atom_id res chain seq x y z
N MET A 1 23.87 -3.88 -30.83
CA MET A 1 23.17 -2.63 -30.49
C MET A 1 21.71 -2.84 -30.81
N GLY A 2 20.92 -3.21 -29.80
CA GLY A 2 19.48 -3.48 -29.90
C GLY A 2 18.72 -2.40 -29.14
N ASP A 3 17.67 -1.90 -29.77
CA ASP A 3 17.13 -0.56 -29.56
C ASP A 3 16.46 -0.29 -28.22
N CYS A 4 16.74 0.93 -27.74
CA CYS A 4 16.08 1.70 -26.69
C CYS A 4 14.67 2.12 -27.13
N ALA A 5 13.80 1.17 -27.45
CA ALA A 5 12.43 1.44 -27.91
C ALA A 5 11.37 1.28 -26.80
N ASP A 6 11.62 0.42 -25.80
CA ASP A 6 10.63 0.12 -24.76
C ASP A 6 10.42 1.26 -23.74
N ALA A 7 11.38 2.18 -23.62
CA ALA A 7 11.29 3.29 -22.66
C ALA A 7 10.25 4.37 -23.06
N LYS A 8 9.80 4.41 -24.32
CA LYS A 8 8.92 5.49 -24.83
C LYS A 8 7.42 5.23 -24.63
N LEU A 9 6.98 4.00 -24.39
CA LEU A 9 5.55 3.71 -24.23
C LEU A 9 5.03 4.03 -22.82
N VAL A 10 5.91 3.97 -21.82
CA VAL A 10 5.58 4.23 -20.41
C VAL A 10 5.32 5.73 -20.14
N SER A 11 5.77 6.63 -21.03
CA SER A 11 5.72 8.09 -20.81
C SER A 11 4.32 8.72 -20.93
N ARG A 12 3.26 7.94 -21.16
CA ARG A 12 1.87 8.43 -21.27
C ARG A 12 0.96 7.92 -20.17
N VAL A 13 1.47 7.09 -19.26
CA VAL A 13 0.72 6.66 -18.08
C VAL A 13 0.98 7.70 -17.00
N THR A 14 0.01 8.58 -16.75
CA THR A 14 0.00 9.39 -15.55
C THR A 14 -0.11 8.43 -14.37
N VAL A 15 0.99 8.22 -13.64
CA VAL A 15 0.95 7.46 -12.39
C VAL A 15 0.19 8.34 -11.39
N PRO A 16 -1.03 7.98 -10.98
CA PRO A 16 -1.72 8.75 -9.98
C PRO A 16 -0.88 8.71 -8.69
N PRO A 17 -0.77 9.83 -7.97
CA PRO A 17 -0.07 9.83 -6.69
C PRO A 17 -0.73 8.80 -5.77
N ILE A 18 0.07 7.97 -5.11
CA ILE A 18 -0.43 7.08 -4.07
C ILE A 18 -0.98 7.99 -2.95
N PRO A 19 -2.28 7.92 -2.62
CA PRO A 19 -2.85 8.74 -1.58
C PRO A 19 -2.20 8.36 -0.24
N LYS A 20 -2.11 9.33 0.67
CA LYS A 20 -1.64 9.02 2.02
C LYS A 20 -2.71 8.25 2.80
N LEU A 21 -2.30 7.18 3.47
CA LEU A 21 -3.18 6.47 4.40
C LEU A 21 -3.33 7.30 5.67
N GLY A 22 -4.54 7.84 5.88
CA GLY A 22 -4.91 8.59 7.08
C GLY A 22 -6.10 7.99 7.84
N ASP A 23 -6.96 7.24 7.15
CA ASP A 23 -8.20 6.68 7.69
C ASP A 23 -8.59 5.36 7.00
N MET A 24 -9.68 4.75 7.48
CA MET A 24 -10.16 3.44 7.00
C MET A 24 -10.82 3.52 5.61
N HIS A 25 -11.38 4.66 5.23
CA HIS A 25 -12.02 4.84 3.92
C HIS A 25 -10.97 4.82 2.79
N MET A 26 -9.77 5.29 3.07
CA MET A 26 -8.65 5.32 2.14
C MET A 26 -7.89 3.99 2.06
N TYR A 27 -8.08 3.07 3.00
CA TYR A 27 -7.30 1.85 3.12
C TYR A 27 -7.26 1.02 1.84
N TRP A 28 -8.42 0.71 1.27
CA TRP A 28 -8.49 -0.16 0.09
C TRP A 28 -7.84 0.47 -1.14
N VAL A 29 -8.02 1.78 -1.33
CA VAL A 29 -7.38 2.51 -2.43
C VAL A 29 -5.86 2.55 -2.24
N TRP A 30 -5.39 2.89 -1.04
CA TRP A 30 -3.98 2.89 -0.67
C TRP A 30 -3.34 1.50 -0.87
N ARG A 31 -3.98 0.45 -0.36
CA ARG A 31 -3.52 -0.95 -0.47
C ARG A 31 -3.38 -1.39 -1.92
N MET A 32 -4.37 -1.10 -2.76
CA MET A 32 -4.32 -1.44 -4.19
C MET A 32 -3.15 -0.75 -4.89
N LEU A 33 -2.92 0.53 -4.61
CA LEU A 33 -1.88 1.31 -5.29
C LEU A 33 -0.47 0.94 -4.82
N ILE A 34 -0.26 0.74 -3.51
CA ILE A 34 1.03 0.24 -3.00
C ILE A 34 1.35 -1.13 -3.53
N LYS A 35 0.38 -2.07 -3.48
CA LYS A 35 0.58 -3.41 -4.02
C LYS A 35 1.02 -3.32 -5.48
N SER A 36 0.30 -2.56 -6.30
CA SER A 36 0.60 -2.42 -7.73
C SER A 36 1.98 -1.81 -7.97
N TYR A 37 2.36 -0.78 -7.20
CA TYR A 37 3.68 -0.17 -7.29
C TYR A 37 4.81 -1.13 -6.90
N LEU A 38 4.71 -1.77 -5.73
CA LEU A 38 5.72 -2.70 -5.23
C LEU A 38 5.85 -3.92 -6.14
N ASP A 39 4.74 -4.44 -6.68
CA ASP A 39 4.76 -5.56 -7.62
C ASP A 39 5.47 -5.19 -8.92
N ALA A 40 5.20 -4.01 -9.47
CA ALA A 40 5.86 -3.50 -10.69
C ALA A 40 7.40 -3.38 -10.55
N ILE A 41 7.90 -3.12 -9.34
CA ILE A 41 9.34 -3.04 -9.05
C ILE A 41 9.89 -4.32 -8.38
N GLY A 42 9.11 -5.41 -8.35
CA GLY A 42 9.55 -6.71 -7.84
C GLY A 42 9.73 -6.78 -6.31
N LEU A 43 9.17 -5.83 -5.56
CA LEU A 43 9.19 -5.73 -4.10
C LEU A 43 7.90 -6.26 -3.43
N TRP A 44 7.04 -6.93 -4.18
CA TRP A 44 5.88 -7.66 -3.65
C TRP A 44 6.10 -9.17 -3.75
N SER A 45 5.63 -9.95 -2.77
CA SER A 45 5.70 -11.41 -2.79
C SER A 45 4.50 -12.04 -2.09
N GLY A 46 3.75 -12.88 -2.81
CA GLY A 46 2.51 -13.45 -2.30
C GLY A 46 1.50 -12.36 -1.94
N ASN A 47 1.17 -12.25 -0.65
CA ASN A 47 0.24 -11.23 -0.13
C ASN A 47 0.92 -10.13 0.69
N HIS A 48 2.25 -10.04 0.65
CA HIS A 48 2.99 -9.11 1.50
C HIS A 48 4.10 -8.37 0.73
N PRO A 49 4.50 -7.19 1.22
CA PRO A 49 5.75 -6.54 0.80
C PRO A 49 6.97 -7.43 1.11
N LYS A 50 7.96 -7.44 0.21
CA LYS A 50 9.28 -8.03 0.45
C LYS A 50 10.08 -7.14 1.40
N GLU A 51 10.89 -7.76 2.25
CA GLU A 51 11.75 -7.02 3.16
C GLU A 51 12.89 -6.32 2.42
N SER A 52 12.89 -4.99 2.48
CA SER A 52 14.01 -4.16 2.03
C SER A 52 13.85 -2.74 2.57
N ALA A 53 14.97 -2.00 2.69
CA ALA A 53 14.94 -0.59 3.06
C ALA A 53 14.06 0.24 2.10
N HIS A 54 14.06 -0.10 0.80
CA HIS A 54 13.24 0.57 -0.20
C HIS A 54 11.75 0.32 0.04
N THR A 55 11.35 -0.92 0.32
CA THR A 55 9.97 -1.26 0.63
C THR A 55 9.47 -0.51 1.85
N LYS A 56 10.27 -0.50 2.93
CA LYS A 56 9.96 0.21 4.17
C LYS A 56 9.80 1.72 3.93
N PHE A 57 10.71 2.32 3.16
CA PHE A 57 10.62 3.73 2.81
C PHE A 57 9.32 4.05 2.04
N VAL A 58 8.98 3.24 1.03
CA VAL A 58 7.75 3.41 0.24
C VAL A 58 6.52 3.31 1.14
N LEU A 59 6.43 2.26 1.98
CA LEU A 59 5.33 2.11 2.94
C LEU A 59 5.20 3.36 3.81
N LEU A 60 6.26 3.78 4.50
CA LEU A 60 6.22 4.92 5.43
C LEU A 60 5.93 6.26 4.74
N SER A 61 6.45 6.47 3.52
CA SER A 61 6.26 7.70 2.75
C SER A 61 4.81 7.95 2.32
N THR A 62 3.99 6.91 2.33
CA THR A 62 2.58 6.92 1.93
C THR A 62 1.63 6.90 3.12
N LEU A 63 2.14 7.11 4.34
CA LEU A 63 1.32 7.26 5.54
C LEU A 63 1.16 8.73 5.88
N GLU A 64 0.03 9.06 6.52
CA GLU A 64 -0.07 10.31 7.25
C GLU A 64 0.79 10.28 8.51
N ILE A 65 1.26 11.45 8.95
CA ILE A 65 2.23 11.53 10.06
C ILE A 65 1.67 10.95 11.38
N TRP A 66 0.37 11.06 11.60
CA TRP A 66 -0.31 10.50 12.78
C TRP A 66 -0.55 8.99 12.69
N VAL A 67 -0.37 8.38 11.51
CA VAL A 67 -0.46 6.93 11.31
C VAL A 67 0.87 6.24 11.60
N VAL A 68 1.99 6.96 11.41
CA VAL A 68 3.35 6.49 11.67
C VAL A 68 3.56 6.30 13.18
N ARG A 69 4.05 5.13 13.56
CA ARG A 69 4.35 4.75 14.94
C ARG A 69 5.85 4.67 15.15
N ARG A 70 6.33 4.93 16.38
CA ARG A 70 7.76 4.83 16.72
C ARG A 70 8.29 3.42 16.52
N GLU A 71 7.45 2.43 16.82
CA GLU A 71 7.77 1.00 16.72
C GLU A 71 8.08 0.58 15.28
N TYR A 72 7.65 1.36 14.29
CA TYR A 72 7.95 1.09 12.88
C TYR A 72 9.44 1.21 12.55
N ASP A 73 10.24 1.86 13.39
CA ASP A 73 11.69 1.93 13.20
C ASP A 73 12.35 0.54 13.24
N GLU A 74 11.87 -0.33 14.13
CA GLU A 74 12.42 -1.69 14.33
C GLU A 74 11.59 -2.79 13.64
N MET A 75 10.35 -2.49 13.24
CA MET A 75 9.50 -3.47 12.56
C MET A 75 9.93 -3.75 11.11
N SER A 76 9.66 -4.99 10.69
CA SER A 76 9.77 -5.43 9.30
C SER A 76 8.69 -4.76 8.43
N SER A 77 8.97 -4.62 7.14
CA SER A 77 8.03 -4.12 6.13
C SER A 77 6.71 -4.92 6.15
N ARG A 78 6.81 -6.24 6.37
CA ARG A 78 5.65 -7.12 6.51
C ARG A 78 4.83 -6.81 7.75
N SER A 79 5.48 -6.68 8.92
CA SER A 79 4.80 -6.40 10.19
C SER A 79 4.13 -5.03 10.19
N ILE A 80 4.77 -4.02 9.59
CA ILE A 80 4.15 -2.70 9.38
C ILE A 80 2.88 -2.83 8.53
N PHE A 81 2.96 -3.57 7.42
CA PHE A 81 1.81 -3.78 6.54
C PHE A 81 0.66 -4.52 7.22
N GLU A 82 0.96 -5.56 8.01
CA GLU A 82 -0.04 -6.32 8.78
C GLU A 82 -0.71 -5.46 9.87
N ASP A 83 0.05 -4.62 10.60
CA ASP A 83 -0.51 -3.67 11.57
C ASP A 83 -1.43 -2.63 10.90
N LEU A 84 -1.05 -2.14 9.71
CA LEU A 84 -1.91 -1.22 8.95
C LEU A 84 -3.19 -1.91 8.45
N GLU A 85 -3.09 -3.16 8.01
CA GLU A 85 -4.24 -3.97 7.60
C GLU A 85 -5.19 -4.18 8.78
N GLU A 86 -4.68 -4.57 9.95
CA GLU A 86 -5.49 -4.77 11.16
C GLU A 86 -6.23 -3.49 11.57
N ARG A 87 -5.55 -2.33 11.52
CA ARG A 87 -6.13 -1.05 11.98
C ARG A 87 -7.14 -0.45 11.02
N TYR A 88 -6.94 -0.59 9.71
CA TYR A 88 -7.67 0.18 8.71
C TYR A 88 -8.50 -0.65 7.73
N ALA A 89 -8.33 -1.99 7.65
CA ALA A 89 -9.15 -2.82 6.78
C ALA A 89 -10.58 -3.06 7.29
N ILE A 90 -10.81 -2.85 8.60
CA ILE A 90 -12.08 -3.16 9.27
C ILE A 90 -13.12 -2.07 8.98
N THR A 91 -13.80 -2.09 7.82
CA THR A 91 -14.98 -1.21 7.64
C THR A 91 -16.06 -1.70 6.67
N ASN A 92 -15.99 -2.89 6.09
CA ASN A 92 -16.98 -3.30 5.07
C ASN A 92 -17.87 -4.51 5.38
N ASN A 93 -17.60 -5.29 6.45
CA ASN A 93 -18.47 -6.42 6.79
C ASN A 93 -19.56 -6.07 7.82
N ASP A 94 -19.27 -5.30 8.87
CA ASP A 94 -20.26 -5.04 9.94
C ASP A 94 -21.46 -4.17 9.52
N LYS A 95 -21.33 -3.35 8.48
CA LYS A 95 -22.45 -2.50 8.02
C LYS A 95 -23.44 -3.21 7.09
N ARG A 96 -23.10 -4.39 6.56
CA ARG A 96 -24.03 -5.16 5.71
C ARG A 96 -24.92 -6.10 6.51
N ASP A 97 -24.45 -6.61 7.64
CA ASP A 97 -25.25 -7.51 8.50
C ASP A 97 -26.23 -6.76 9.40
N SER A 98 -26.02 -5.46 9.64
CA SER A 98 -26.92 -4.63 10.43
C SER A 98 -28.11 -4.05 9.64
N MET A 99 -28.13 -4.20 8.30
CA MET A 99 -29.18 -3.62 7.44
C MET A 99 -30.32 -4.61 7.08
N TYR A 100 -30.23 -5.87 7.53
CA TYR A 100 -31.22 -6.91 7.25
C TYR A 100 -31.97 -7.47 8.46
N ASN A 101 -31.85 -6.83 9.64
CA ASN A 101 -32.63 -7.20 10.81
C ASN A 101 -33.74 -6.17 11.07
N PHE A 102 -34.88 -6.39 10.40
CA PHE A 102 -36.20 -5.86 10.78
C PHE A 102 -37.22 -7.00 10.71
#